data_AF-A0A3D5H6W1-F1
#
_entry.id   AF-A0A3D5H6W1-F1
#
_cell.length_a   1.000
_cell.length_b   1.000
_cell.length_c   1.000
_cell.angle_alpha   90.00
_cell.angle_beta   90.00
_cell.angle_gamma   90.00
#
_symmetry.space_group_name_H-M   'P 1'
#
loop_
_entity.id
_entity.type
_entity.pdbx_description
1 polymer ?
#
loop_
_entity_poly.entity_id
_entity_poly.type
_entity_poly.pdbx_seq_one_letter_code
_entity_poly.pdbx_strand_id
1 'polypeptide(L)'
;MKVSGFSIIANATRYGYPVVEAVSSILPLCDEFILNVGKSDDETLVLVNTISSPKLTIIEREWDMGLRDGGRLISIETNHALERCTGDWCFYIQADEVLHEKYYPTVHSSMKRYLGDESVEALQFGYKHFYGSYDFYQDNFRGWYVKESRVIKRHPDIVSWGDGMDFRHRDNSKPKARRIDAEIYHYGWVRPPRVMYTKNIGFHQLYYSNDEEVKQIVPSVEQTFNDLGHLKRFADTHPAVMKERIAAFDWQFDSKIDEQPPDWWRHVVLFLQPLTKRLKRWTGRA
;
A
#
# COMPACT_ATOMS: atom_id res chain seq x y z
N MET A 1 26.33 3.55 4.20
CA MET A 1 24.97 3.00 4.22
C MET A 1 24.46 3.09 2.81
N LYS A 2 24.10 1.95 2.21
CA LYS A 2 23.46 1.85 0.90
C LYS A 2 21.97 1.52 1.10
N VAL A 3 21.09 2.15 0.32
CA VAL A 3 19.64 1.93 0.36
C VAL A 3 19.14 1.47 -1.01
N SER A 4 18.46 0.33 -1.07
CA SER A 4 17.76 -0.12 -2.27
C SER A 4 16.27 0.16 -2.13
N GLY A 5 15.70 0.94 -3.02
CA GLY A 5 14.25 1.01 -3.18
C GLY A 5 13.76 -0.20 -3.98
N PHE A 6 12.54 -0.68 -3.73
CA PHE A 6 11.93 -1.67 -4.59
C PHE A 6 10.41 -1.64 -4.57
N SER A 7 9.82 -2.12 -5.67
CA SER A 7 8.37 -2.24 -5.83
C SER A 7 8.03 -3.24 -6.93
N ILE A 8 6.74 -3.55 -7.05
CA ILE A 8 6.17 -4.34 -8.14
C ILE A 8 4.98 -3.59 -8.75
N ILE A 9 4.70 -3.85 -10.03
CA ILE A 9 3.52 -3.29 -10.68
C ILE A 9 3.08 -4.13 -11.88
N ALA A 10 1.78 -4.26 -12.08
CA ALA A 10 1.16 -4.72 -13.32
C ALA A 10 -0.15 -3.95 -13.54
N ASN A 11 -0.50 -3.66 -14.79
CA ASN A 11 -1.73 -2.97 -15.18
C ASN A 11 -1.95 -1.62 -14.47
N ALA A 12 -0.87 -0.85 -14.31
CA ALA A 12 -0.82 0.44 -13.63
C ALA A 12 -1.83 1.44 -14.19
N THR A 13 -1.89 1.58 -15.51
CA THR A 13 -2.72 2.58 -16.18
C THR A 13 -4.19 2.19 -16.08
N ARG A 14 -4.51 0.92 -16.35
CA ARG A 14 -5.86 0.34 -16.28
C ARG A 14 -6.46 0.47 -14.88
N TYR A 15 -5.65 0.26 -13.85
CA TYR A 15 -6.09 0.33 -12.46
C TYR A 15 -5.80 1.67 -11.78
N GLY A 16 -5.24 2.64 -12.50
CA GLY A 16 -4.94 3.97 -11.99
C GLY A 16 -3.99 3.96 -10.80
N TYR A 17 -2.97 3.11 -10.78
CA TYR A 17 -1.95 3.11 -9.73
C TYR A 17 -1.01 4.32 -9.90
N PRO A 18 -0.75 5.11 -8.83
CA PRO A 18 0.21 6.21 -8.85
C PRO A 18 1.66 5.70 -8.73
N VAL A 19 2.07 4.76 -9.59
CA VAL A 19 3.39 4.09 -9.49
C VAL A 19 4.55 5.05 -9.75
N VAL A 20 4.38 6.02 -10.64
CA VAL A 20 5.40 7.03 -10.93
C VAL A 20 5.65 7.87 -9.68
N GLU A 21 4.58 8.31 -9.01
CA GLU A 21 4.63 9.09 -7.78
C GLU A 21 5.18 8.26 -6.62
N ALA A 22 4.76 7.00 -6.48
CA ALA A 22 5.23 6.07 -5.46
C ALA A 22 6.76 5.89 -5.53
N VAL A 23 7.28 5.51 -6.70
CA VAL A 23 8.73 5.33 -6.93
C VAL A 23 9.48 6.65 -6.72
N SER A 24 8.98 7.75 -7.31
CA SER A 24 9.61 9.07 -7.21
C SER A 24 9.68 9.59 -5.77
N SER A 25 8.74 9.21 -4.91
CA SER A 25 8.70 9.65 -3.52
C SER A 25 9.80 9.04 -2.64
N ILE A 26 10.38 7.90 -3.01
CA ILE A 26 11.47 7.30 -2.22
C ILE A 26 12.82 7.29 -2.94
N LEU A 27 12.85 7.54 -4.27
CA LEU A 27 14.08 7.67 -5.05
C LEU A 27 15.16 8.61 -4.45
N PRO A 28 14.81 9.75 -3.83
CA PRO A 28 15.80 10.61 -3.17
C PRO A 28 16.54 9.95 -2.00
N LEU A 29 15.92 8.96 -1.36
CA LEU A 29 16.50 8.20 -0.24
C LEU A 29 17.27 6.95 -0.67
N CYS A 30 17.19 6.59 -1.96
CA CYS A 30 17.75 5.36 -2.49
C CYS A 30 19.06 5.61 -3.25
N ASP A 31 19.95 4.62 -3.24
CA ASP A 31 21.12 4.55 -4.11
C ASP A 31 20.81 3.79 -5.40
N GLU A 32 19.87 2.84 -5.34
CA GLU A 32 19.31 2.10 -6.48
C GLU A 32 17.82 1.83 -6.24
N PHE A 33 17.07 1.56 -7.30
CA PHE A 33 15.67 1.20 -7.22
C PHE A 33 15.37 0.03 -8.15
N ILE A 34 14.75 -1.03 -7.62
CA ILE A 34 14.39 -2.23 -8.37
C ILE A 34 12.87 -2.29 -8.57
N LEU A 35 12.41 -2.14 -9.81
CA LEU A 35 10.99 -2.23 -10.15
C LEU A 35 10.71 -3.50 -10.94
N ASN A 36 9.95 -4.43 -10.35
CA ASN A 36 9.48 -5.63 -11.04
C ASN A 36 8.14 -5.33 -11.75
N VAL A 37 8.19 -5.29 -13.08
CA VAL A 37 7.05 -4.98 -13.94
C VAL A 37 6.48 -6.28 -14.50
N GLY A 38 5.27 -6.62 -14.06
CA GLY A 38 4.50 -7.71 -14.63
C GLY A 38 4.05 -7.37 -16.06
N LYS A 39 4.09 -8.38 -16.94
CA LYS A 39 3.47 -8.32 -18.25
C LYS A 39 2.03 -7.82 -18.10
N SER A 40 1.73 -6.71 -18.76
CA SER A 40 0.48 -5.96 -18.61
C SER A 40 -0.24 -5.84 -19.95
N ASP A 41 -1.56 -5.73 -19.90
CA ASP A 41 -2.41 -5.51 -21.08
C ASP A 41 -2.63 -4.01 -21.38
N ASP A 42 -1.81 -3.15 -20.77
CA ASP A 42 -1.88 -1.70 -20.87
C ASP A 42 -0.49 -1.08 -20.98
N GLU A 43 -0.45 0.26 -20.99
CA GLU A 43 0.79 1.05 -21.12
C GLU A 43 1.65 1.11 -19.85
N THR A 44 1.57 0.11 -18.95
CA THR A 44 2.36 0.10 -17.70
C THR A 44 3.85 0.26 -17.96
N LEU A 45 4.42 -0.49 -18.90
CA LEU A 45 5.85 -0.42 -19.20
C LEU A 45 6.24 0.97 -19.73
N VAL A 46 5.42 1.55 -20.62
CA VAL A 46 5.64 2.90 -21.13
C VAL A 46 5.57 3.92 -19.99
N LEU A 47 4.57 3.81 -19.11
CA LEU A 47 4.38 4.69 -17.95
C LEU A 47 5.61 4.67 -17.02
N VAL A 48 6.09 3.49 -16.62
CA VAL A 48 7.23 3.41 -15.68
C VAL A 48 8.54 3.84 -16.31
N ASN A 49 8.70 3.71 -17.63
CA ASN A 49 9.86 4.24 -18.35
C ASN A 49 9.91 5.78 -18.38
N THR A 50 8.81 6.47 -18.04
CA THR A 50 8.84 7.93 -17.85
C THR A 50 9.63 8.36 -16.62
N ILE A 51 9.84 7.44 -15.66
CA ILE A 51 10.65 7.68 -14.45
C ILE A 51 12.12 7.76 -14.86
N SER A 52 12.56 8.97 -15.21
CA SER A 52 13.91 9.23 -15.69
C SER A 52 14.90 9.29 -14.53
N SER A 53 15.41 8.13 -14.12
CA SER A 53 16.40 8.02 -13.04
C SER A 53 17.47 6.97 -13.35
N PRO A 54 18.77 7.30 -13.26
CA PRO A 54 19.84 6.31 -13.44
C PRO A 54 19.88 5.27 -12.32
N LYS A 55 19.14 5.49 -11.23
CA LYS A 55 19.02 4.56 -10.11
C LYS A 55 18.01 3.45 -10.40
N LEU A 56 17.08 3.67 -11.33
CA LEU A 56 15.98 2.74 -11.60
C LEU A 56 16.45 1.60 -12.50
N THR A 57 16.25 0.37 -12.04
CA THR A 57 16.37 -0.85 -12.81
C THR A 57 15.00 -1.51 -12.91
N ILE A 58 14.52 -1.68 -14.14
CA ILE A 58 13.27 -2.38 -14.43
C ILE A 58 13.60 -3.85 -14.72
N ILE A 59 12.82 -4.76 -14.12
CA ILE A 59 12.82 -6.18 -14.47
C ILE A 59 11.44 -6.50 -14.99
N GLU A 60 11.36 -7.04 -16.19
CA GLU A 60 10.10 -7.50 -16.75
C GLU A 60 9.88 -8.98 -16.41
N ARG A 61 8.68 -9.33 -15.98
CA ARG A 61 8.31 -10.70 -15.63
C ARG A 61 6.90 -11.05 -16.09
N GLU A 62 6.69 -12.32 -16.43
CA GLU A 62 5.35 -12.86 -16.60
C GLU A 62 4.90 -13.46 -15.27
N TRP A 63 3.83 -12.90 -14.70
CA TRP A 63 3.31 -13.30 -13.39
C TRP A 63 2.50 -14.59 -13.53
N ASP A 64 2.89 -15.62 -12.78
CA ASP A 64 2.19 -16.90 -12.80
C ASP A 64 0.86 -16.81 -12.03
N MET A 65 -0.23 -16.62 -12.77
CA MET A 65 -1.59 -16.55 -12.23
C MET A 65 -2.02 -17.86 -11.54
N GLY A 66 -1.33 -18.98 -11.76
CA GLY A 66 -1.55 -20.22 -10.99
C GLY A 66 -1.17 -20.10 -9.51
N LEU A 67 -0.37 -19.10 -9.15
CA LEU A 67 0.13 -18.87 -7.78
C LEU A 67 -0.63 -17.78 -7.03
N ARG A 68 -1.78 -17.34 -7.56
CA ARG A 68 -2.53 -16.20 -7.03
C ARG A 68 -3.24 -16.49 -5.71
N ASP A 69 -3.58 -17.74 -5.41
CA ASP A 69 -4.38 -18.11 -4.22
C ASP A 69 -3.93 -17.39 -2.93
N GLY A 70 -4.90 -16.73 -2.26
CA GLY A 70 -4.65 -15.92 -1.07
C GLY A 70 -3.78 -14.67 -1.26
N GLY A 71 -3.63 -14.16 -2.49
CA GLY A 71 -2.78 -13.01 -2.83
C GLY A 71 -1.28 -13.32 -2.89
N ARG A 72 -0.90 -14.61 -2.81
CA ARG A 72 0.49 -15.07 -2.69
C ARG A 72 1.38 -14.63 -3.87
N LEU A 73 0.80 -14.48 -5.05
CA LEU A 73 1.51 -13.97 -6.22
C LEU A 73 2.22 -12.63 -5.95
N ILE A 74 1.57 -11.73 -5.19
CA ILE A 74 2.11 -10.40 -4.89
C ILE A 74 3.40 -10.54 -4.05
N SER A 75 3.41 -11.40 -3.04
CA SER A 75 4.63 -11.61 -2.24
C SER A 75 5.74 -12.33 -3.01
N ILE A 76 5.42 -13.25 -3.92
CA ILE A 76 6.40 -13.90 -4.80
C ILE A 76 7.09 -12.86 -5.68
N GLU A 77 6.33 -12.02 -6.36
CA GLU A 77 6.88 -11.01 -7.26
C GLU A 77 7.61 -9.89 -6.51
N THR A 78 7.17 -9.58 -5.29
CA THR A 78 7.88 -8.68 -4.36
C THR A 78 9.23 -9.27 -3.94
N ASN A 79 9.28 -10.58 -3.65
CA ASN A 79 10.53 -11.26 -3.31
C ASN A 79 11.52 -11.24 -4.48
N HIS A 80 11.06 -11.38 -5.72
CA HIS A 80 11.94 -11.27 -6.88
C HIS A 80 12.57 -9.87 -7.05
N ALA A 81 11.85 -8.80 -6.71
CA ALA A 81 12.44 -7.47 -6.66
C ALA A 81 13.43 -7.34 -5.48
N LEU A 82 13.06 -7.84 -4.30
CA LEU A 82 13.88 -7.80 -3.09
C LEU A 82 15.21 -8.57 -3.25
N GLU A 83 15.20 -9.74 -3.91
CA GLU A 83 16.39 -10.56 -4.16
C GLU A 83 17.50 -9.80 -4.90
N ARG A 84 17.11 -8.83 -5.75
CA ARG A 84 18.03 -8.02 -6.56
C ARG A 84 18.51 -6.74 -5.88
N CYS A 85 17.88 -6.36 -4.77
CA CYS A 85 18.37 -5.24 -3.95
C CYS A 85 19.76 -5.55 -3.41
N THR A 86 20.63 -4.57 -3.31
CA THR A 86 22.02 -4.72 -2.84
C THR A 86 22.39 -3.84 -1.66
N GLY A 87 21.47 -3.00 -1.18
CA GLY A 87 21.65 -2.10 -0.06
C GLY A 87 21.71 -2.80 1.29
N ASP A 88 22.17 -2.04 2.29
CA ASP A 88 22.08 -2.42 3.71
C ASP A 88 20.62 -2.41 4.18
N TRP A 89 19.86 -1.45 3.65
CA TRP A 89 18.42 -1.31 3.84
C TRP A 89 17.70 -1.47 2.51
N CYS A 90 16.55 -2.15 2.53
CA CYS A 90 15.63 -2.26 1.41
C CYS A 90 14.34 -1.50 1.76
N PHE A 91 14.03 -0.44 1.00
CA PHE A 91 12.81 0.36 1.15
C PHE A 91 11.77 -0.12 0.12
N TYR A 92 10.78 -0.86 0.61
CA TYR A 92 9.60 -1.25 -0.15
C TYR A 92 8.58 -0.13 -0.18
N ILE A 93 8.01 0.16 -1.35
CA ILE A 93 6.85 1.05 -1.50
C ILE A 93 5.84 0.36 -2.43
N GLN A 94 4.57 0.28 -2.03
CA GLN A 94 3.53 -0.25 -2.91
C GLN A 94 3.13 0.80 -3.97
N ALA A 95 2.59 0.36 -5.10
CA ALA A 95 2.31 1.25 -6.24
C ALA A 95 1.20 2.29 -5.99
N ASP A 96 0.49 2.21 -4.87
CA ASP A 96 -0.47 3.19 -4.36
C ASP A 96 -0.04 3.87 -3.06
N GLU A 97 1.21 3.73 -2.66
CA GLU A 97 1.80 4.37 -1.49
C GLU A 97 2.78 5.46 -1.88
N VAL A 98 2.82 6.54 -1.11
CA VAL A 98 3.73 7.66 -1.35
C VAL A 98 4.30 8.15 -0.01
N LEU A 99 5.60 8.36 0.03
CA LEU A 99 6.27 9.00 1.17
C LEU A 99 6.25 10.52 0.99
N HIS A 100 5.82 11.26 2.02
CA HIS A 100 5.94 12.71 2.00
C HIS A 100 7.40 13.13 2.26
N GLU A 101 7.92 14.05 1.45
CA GLU A 101 9.29 14.58 1.52
C GLU A 101 9.67 15.17 2.88
N LYS A 102 8.68 15.63 3.67
CA LYS A 102 8.91 16.09 5.05
C LYS A 102 9.50 15.01 5.97
N TYR A 103 9.30 13.73 5.64
CA TYR A 103 9.82 12.60 6.41
C TYR A 103 11.22 12.16 5.98
N TYR A 104 11.80 12.68 4.89
CA TYR A 104 13.14 12.27 4.44
C TYR A 104 14.21 12.38 5.53
N PRO A 105 14.30 13.47 6.32
CA PRO A 105 15.29 13.57 7.40
C PRO A 105 15.10 12.50 8.48
N THR A 106 13.84 12.24 8.88
CA THR A 106 13.51 11.23 9.90
C THR A 106 13.83 9.82 9.43
N VAL A 107 13.47 9.48 8.19
CA VAL A 107 13.72 8.15 7.61
C VAL A 107 15.22 7.92 7.45
N HIS A 108 15.94 8.86 6.84
CA HIS A 108 17.38 8.76 6.64
C HIS A 108 18.16 8.66 7.97
N SER A 109 17.84 9.51 8.95
CA SER A 109 18.49 9.47 10.27
C SER A 109 18.18 8.19 11.05
N SER A 110 16.96 7.64 10.91
CA SER A 110 16.58 6.37 11.54
C SER A 110 17.34 5.19 10.93
N MET A 111 17.43 5.11 9.60
CA MET A 111 18.24 4.07 8.92
C MET A 111 19.70 4.14 9.36
N LYS A 112 20.28 5.35 9.44
CA LYS A 112 21.67 5.54 9.89
C LYS A 112 21.85 5.13 11.36
N ARG A 113 20.91 5.52 12.23
CA ARG A 113 20.95 5.22 13.67
C ARG A 113 20.94 3.72 13.95
N TYR A 114 20.08 2.98 13.24
CA TYR A 114 19.85 1.56 13.51
C TYR A 114 20.67 0.62 12.64
N LEU A 115 21.50 1.14 11.73
CA LEU A 115 22.29 0.32 10.80
C LEU A 115 23.09 -0.78 11.51
N GLY A 116 23.82 -0.42 12.57
CA GLY A 116 24.63 -1.36 13.36
C GLY A 116 23.90 -2.05 14.53
N ASP A 117 22.61 -1.78 14.74
CA ASP A 117 21.83 -2.35 15.85
C ASP A 117 21.13 -3.65 15.41
N GLU A 118 21.70 -4.80 15.75
CA GLU A 118 21.13 -6.13 15.42
C GLU A 118 19.78 -6.42 16.10
N SER A 119 19.38 -5.62 17.10
CA SER A 119 18.03 -5.71 17.68
C SER A 119 16.95 -5.08 16.82
N VAL A 120 17.33 -4.43 15.70
CA VAL A 120 16.43 -3.73 14.79
C VAL A 120 16.63 -4.25 13.37
N GLU A 121 15.58 -4.86 12.83
CA GLU A 121 15.57 -5.48 11.50
C GLU A 121 14.66 -4.71 10.52
N ALA A 122 13.79 -3.84 11.02
CA ALA A 122 12.88 -3.06 10.18
C ALA A 122 12.52 -1.70 10.80
N LEU A 123 12.10 -0.76 9.97
CA LEU A 123 11.49 0.50 10.37
C LEU A 123 10.00 0.48 10.00
N GLN A 124 9.17 0.74 11.01
CA GLN A 124 7.72 0.75 10.92
C GLN A 124 7.19 2.19 10.85
N PHE A 125 6.34 2.43 9.86
CA PHE A 125 5.74 3.73 9.55
C PHE A 125 4.30 3.76 10.02
N GLY A 126 3.77 4.94 10.32
CA GLY A 126 2.32 5.17 10.40
C GLY A 126 1.67 5.20 9.02
N TYR A 127 0.34 5.11 8.95
CA TYR A 127 -0.40 5.13 7.70
C TYR A 127 -1.52 6.16 7.70
N LYS A 128 -1.69 6.84 6.55
CA LYS A 128 -2.90 7.58 6.22
C LYS A 128 -3.52 6.99 4.96
N HIS A 129 -4.67 6.34 5.13
CA HIS A 129 -5.41 5.72 4.03
C HIS A 129 -6.44 6.69 3.46
N PHE A 130 -6.15 7.28 2.31
CA PHE A 130 -7.07 8.17 1.63
C PHE A 130 -8.21 7.40 0.97
N TYR A 131 -9.41 7.99 0.96
CA TYR A 131 -10.63 7.31 0.54
C TYR A 131 -11.57 8.24 -0.23
N GLY A 132 -11.98 7.81 -1.43
CA GLY A 132 -12.93 8.50 -2.30
C GLY A 132 -12.39 9.75 -2.98
N SER A 133 -11.59 10.55 -2.27
CA SER A 133 -10.88 11.72 -2.78
C SER A 133 -9.57 11.94 -2.02
N TYR A 134 -8.82 12.98 -2.40
CA TYR A 134 -7.59 13.38 -1.72
C TYR A 134 -7.85 14.07 -0.36
N ASP A 135 -9.07 14.55 -0.12
CA ASP A 135 -9.40 15.36 1.06
C ASP A 135 -9.79 14.56 2.30
N PHE A 136 -9.99 13.25 2.17
CA PHE A 136 -10.48 12.41 3.27
C PHE A 136 -9.62 11.16 3.45
N TYR A 137 -9.42 10.79 4.72
CA TYR A 137 -8.75 9.55 5.10
C TYR A 137 -9.55 8.76 6.12
N GLN A 138 -9.30 7.46 6.18
CA GLN A 138 -9.94 6.52 7.10
C GLN A 138 -9.26 6.54 8.48
N ASP A 139 -10.06 6.69 9.52
CA ASP A 139 -9.67 6.71 10.95
C ASP A 139 -10.19 5.47 11.70
N ASN A 140 -10.57 4.41 10.96
CA ASN A 140 -10.98 3.14 11.53
C ASN A 140 -9.79 2.17 11.63
N PHE A 141 -9.05 2.25 12.75
CA PHE A 141 -7.88 1.39 13.03
C PHE A 141 -8.16 -0.12 13.13
N ARG A 142 -9.44 -0.54 13.09
CA ARG A 142 -9.82 -1.96 13.06
C ARG A 142 -10.05 -2.50 11.66
N GLY A 143 -10.47 -1.65 10.73
CA GLY A 143 -10.63 -1.99 9.32
C GLY A 143 -9.40 -1.67 8.49
N TRP A 144 -8.59 -0.72 8.95
CA TRP A 144 -7.42 -0.18 8.25
C TRP A 144 -6.21 -0.30 9.15
N TYR A 145 -5.13 -0.88 8.63
CA TYR A 145 -3.90 -1.05 9.40
C TYR A 145 -3.24 0.32 9.61
N VAL A 146 -2.89 0.65 10.84
CA VAL A 146 -2.35 2.00 11.15
C VAL A 146 -0.84 2.09 11.01
N LYS A 147 -0.18 0.95 10.78
CA LYS A 147 1.27 0.86 10.74
C LYS A 147 1.74 -0.37 9.99
N GLU A 148 2.85 -0.22 9.27
CA GLU A 148 3.52 -1.34 8.62
C GLU A 148 5.02 -1.04 8.41
N SER A 149 5.82 -2.09 8.32
CA SER A 149 7.24 -2.05 7.99
C SER A 149 7.42 -1.79 6.50
N ARG A 150 8.18 -0.76 6.16
CA ARG A 150 8.49 -0.42 4.76
C ARG A 150 9.98 -0.34 4.47
N VAL A 151 10.81 -0.20 5.50
CA VAL A 151 12.25 -0.34 5.36
C VAL A 151 12.69 -1.55 6.16
N ILE A 152 13.33 -2.52 5.51
CA ILE A 152 13.86 -3.73 6.14
C ILE A 152 15.37 -3.79 5.96
N LYS A 153 16.10 -4.31 6.95
CA LYS A 153 17.51 -4.65 6.74
C LYS A 153 17.58 -5.76 5.71
N ARG A 154 18.57 -5.68 4.82
CA ARG A 154 18.80 -6.77 3.89
C ARG A 154 19.25 -8.00 4.67
N HIS A 155 18.47 -9.07 4.60
CA HIS A 155 18.79 -10.35 5.22
C HIS A 155 18.19 -11.48 4.36
N PRO A 156 18.93 -12.58 4.10
CA PRO A 156 18.44 -13.68 3.24
C PRO A 156 17.20 -14.40 3.78
N ASP A 157 16.99 -14.32 5.10
CA ASP A 157 15.84 -14.94 5.75
C ASP A 157 14.61 -14.03 5.80
N ILE A 158 14.73 -12.73 5.55
CA ILE A 158 13.57 -11.83 5.53
C ILE A 158 12.96 -11.85 4.13
N VAL A 159 11.69 -12.23 4.03
CA VAL A 159 10.92 -12.33 2.80
C VAL A 159 9.61 -11.56 2.90
N SER A 160 9.13 -11.06 1.77
CA SER A 160 7.76 -10.61 1.62
C SER A 160 6.80 -11.78 1.85
N TRP A 161 5.71 -11.52 2.57
CA TRP A 161 4.80 -12.55 3.07
C TRP A 161 3.34 -12.24 2.73
N GLY A 162 2.53 -13.29 2.58
CA GLY A 162 1.09 -13.19 2.35
C GLY A 162 0.78 -12.48 1.03
N ASP A 163 0.00 -11.40 1.13
CA ASP A 163 -0.39 -10.54 0.02
C ASP A 163 0.64 -9.45 -0.32
N GLY A 164 1.88 -9.60 0.15
CA GLY A 164 2.96 -8.68 -0.16
C GLY A 164 2.96 -7.39 0.68
N MET A 165 2.11 -7.29 1.71
CA MET A 165 2.06 -6.15 2.62
C MET A 165 3.07 -6.25 3.78
N ASP A 166 3.27 -7.45 4.33
CA ASP A 166 4.08 -7.73 5.53
C ASP A 166 5.40 -8.45 5.15
N PHE A 167 6.37 -8.44 6.06
CA PHE A 167 7.63 -9.17 5.93
C PHE A 167 7.79 -10.15 7.08
N ARG A 168 8.37 -11.32 6.79
CA ARG A 168 8.64 -12.37 7.78
C ARG A 168 10.00 -12.99 7.57
N HIS A 169 10.56 -13.50 8.65
CA HIS A 169 11.63 -14.49 8.55
C HIS A 169 11.07 -15.78 7.93
N ARG A 170 11.92 -16.59 7.30
CA ARG A 170 11.53 -17.88 6.69
C ARG A 170 10.94 -18.88 7.70
N ASP A 171 11.28 -18.74 8.97
CA ASP A 171 10.68 -19.49 10.09
C ASP A 171 9.30 -18.96 10.53
N ASN A 172 8.75 -17.99 9.78
CA ASN A 172 7.47 -17.32 9.99
C ASN A 172 7.45 -16.34 11.18
N SER A 173 8.59 -16.05 11.81
CA SER A 173 8.69 -14.99 12.83
C SER A 173 8.70 -13.59 12.21
N LYS A 174 8.31 -12.57 12.97
CA LYS A 174 8.26 -11.18 12.49
C LYS A 174 9.62 -10.48 12.68
N PRO A 175 10.09 -9.66 11.72
CA PRO A 175 11.26 -8.83 11.91
C PRO A 175 11.08 -7.89 13.12
N LYS A 176 12.16 -7.67 13.86
CA LYS A 176 12.20 -6.74 15.00
C LYS A 176 12.12 -5.31 14.51
N ALA A 177 10.90 -4.80 14.38
CA ALA A 177 10.65 -3.46 13.85
C ALA A 177 10.78 -2.37 14.94
N ARG A 178 11.37 -1.23 14.56
CA ARG A 178 11.29 0.02 15.33
C ARG A 178 10.35 1.00 14.64
N ARG A 179 9.39 1.52 15.40
CA ARG A 179 8.52 2.59 14.94
C ARG A 179 9.32 3.88 14.82
N ILE A 180 9.14 4.60 13.73
CA ILE A 180 9.71 5.92 13.48
C ILE A 180 8.60 6.96 13.36
N ASP A 181 8.96 8.23 13.50
CA ASP A 181 8.04 9.36 13.35
C ASP A 181 7.89 9.76 11.86
N ALA A 182 7.37 8.82 11.08
CA ALA A 182 7.10 8.99 9.66
C ALA A 182 5.84 8.22 9.25
N GLU A 183 5.13 8.72 8.26
CA GLU A 183 3.88 8.14 7.76
C GLU A 183 3.95 7.90 6.25
N ILE A 184 3.32 6.82 5.81
CA ILE A 184 3.06 6.52 4.41
C ILE A 184 1.64 6.98 4.06
N TYR A 185 1.52 7.70 2.96
CA TYR A 185 0.24 8.16 2.44
C TYR A 185 -0.20 7.14 1.39
N HIS A 186 -1.28 6.43 1.71
CA HIS A 186 -1.76 5.32 0.92
C HIS A 186 -3.04 5.74 0.19
N TYR A 187 -2.96 5.82 -1.14
CA TYR A 187 -4.03 6.25 -2.05
C TYR A 187 -4.78 5.07 -2.67
N GLY A 188 -4.85 3.95 -1.97
CA GLY A 188 -5.43 2.69 -2.45
C GLY A 188 -6.92 2.76 -2.76
N TRP A 189 -7.62 3.81 -2.31
CA TRP A 189 -9.05 4.05 -2.55
C TRP A 189 -9.36 5.44 -3.14
N VAL A 190 -8.40 6.08 -3.81
CA VAL A 190 -8.59 7.41 -4.43
C VAL A 190 -8.43 7.34 -5.94
N ARG A 191 -9.54 7.05 -6.64
CA ARG A 191 -9.60 6.92 -8.11
C ARG A 191 -11.01 7.25 -8.60
N PRO A 192 -11.21 7.56 -9.90
CA PRO A 192 -12.54 7.65 -10.47
C PRO A 192 -13.35 6.37 -10.20
N PRO A 193 -14.67 6.45 -9.90
CA PRO A 193 -15.48 5.29 -9.50
C PRO A 193 -15.37 4.10 -10.47
N ARG A 194 -15.38 4.36 -11.78
CA ARG A 194 -15.23 3.30 -12.81
C ARG A 194 -13.86 2.61 -12.75
N VAL A 195 -12.80 3.38 -12.57
CA VAL A 195 -11.43 2.84 -12.46
C VAL A 195 -11.29 2.04 -11.16
N MET A 196 -11.86 2.54 -10.06
CA MET A 196 -11.85 1.85 -8.78
C MET A 196 -12.64 0.52 -8.84
N TYR A 197 -13.79 0.50 -9.52
CA TYR A 197 -14.54 -0.72 -9.80
C TYR A 197 -13.70 -1.74 -10.59
N THR A 198 -13.07 -1.32 -11.68
CA THR A 198 -12.19 -2.19 -12.50
C THR A 198 -10.99 -2.70 -11.69
N LYS A 199 -10.38 -1.86 -10.87
CA LYS A 199 -9.30 -2.25 -9.94
C LYS A 199 -9.79 -3.27 -8.93
N ASN A 200 -10.98 -3.10 -8.36
CA ASN A 200 -11.53 -4.04 -7.39
C ASN A 200 -11.78 -5.42 -8.01
N ILE A 201 -12.30 -5.49 -9.24
CA ILE A 201 -12.40 -6.76 -9.98
C ILE A 201 -11.01 -7.39 -10.13
N GLY A 202 -10.06 -6.64 -10.70
CA GLY A 202 -8.71 -7.15 -10.94
C GLY A 202 -8.01 -7.63 -9.65
N PHE A 203 -8.19 -6.90 -8.55
CA PHE A 203 -7.65 -7.28 -7.25
C PHE A 203 -8.29 -8.58 -6.73
N HIS A 204 -9.62 -8.73 -6.78
CA HIS A 204 -10.28 -9.95 -6.33
C HIS A 204 -9.93 -11.15 -7.21
N GLN A 205 -9.67 -10.95 -8.50
CA GLN A 205 -9.15 -12.00 -9.39
C GLN A 205 -7.75 -12.48 -9.01
N LEU A 206 -7.01 -11.76 -8.17
CA LEU A 206 -5.76 -12.24 -7.57
C LEU A 206 -5.99 -13.13 -6.34
N TYR A 207 -7.19 -13.18 -5.77
CA TYR A 207 -7.48 -13.98 -4.57
C TYR A 207 -8.43 -15.14 -4.85
N TYR A 208 -9.34 -14.96 -5.82
CA TYR A 208 -10.37 -15.94 -6.17
C TYR A 208 -10.13 -16.50 -7.56
N SER A 209 -10.28 -17.82 -7.68
CA SER A 209 -10.12 -18.52 -8.97
C SER A 209 -11.39 -18.49 -9.84
N ASN A 210 -12.54 -18.11 -9.28
CA ASN A 210 -13.83 -18.08 -9.97
C ASN A 210 -14.28 -16.63 -10.24
N ASP A 211 -14.32 -16.24 -11.52
CA ASP A 211 -14.70 -14.89 -11.94
C ASP A 211 -16.16 -14.52 -11.62
N GLU A 212 -17.07 -15.50 -11.54
CA GLU A 212 -18.47 -15.23 -11.17
C GLU A 212 -18.62 -14.93 -9.67
N GLU A 213 -17.74 -15.49 -8.83
CA GLU A 213 -17.67 -15.14 -7.41
C GLU A 213 -17.18 -13.69 -7.23
N VAL A 214 -16.20 -13.27 -8.03
CA VAL A 214 -15.68 -11.89 -8.01
C VAL A 214 -16.79 -10.87 -8.33
N LYS A 215 -17.62 -11.13 -9.34
CA LYS A 215 -18.73 -10.23 -9.72
C LYS A 215 -19.79 -10.08 -8.63
N GLN A 216 -19.97 -11.08 -7.77
CA GLN A 216 -20.93 -11.02 -6.67
C GLN A 216 -20.37 -10.27 -5.45
N ILE A 217 -19.05 -10.29 -5.26
CA ILE A 217 -18.37 -9.64 -4.13
C ILE A 217 -18.14 -8.15 -4.40
N VAL A 218 -17.78 -7.79 -5.63
CA VAL A 218 -17.39 -6.41 -5.97
C VAL A 218 -18.64 -5.53 -6.12
N PRO A 219 -18.76 -4.43 -5.35
CA PRO A 219 -19.89 -3.50 -5.46
C PRO A 219 -20.00 -2.91 -6.87
N SER A 220 -21.19 -2.45 -7.27
CA SER A 220 -21.35 -1.74 -8.54
C SER A 220 -20.53 -0.42 -8.56
N VAL A 221 -20.41 0.18 -9.73
CA VAL A 221 -19.73 1.48 -9.89
C VAL A 221 -20.33 2.55 -8.97
N GLU A 222 -21.66 2.59 -8.87
CA GLU A 222 -22.42 3.51 -8.03
C GLU A 222 -22.24 3.23 -6.54
N GLN A 223 -21.88 2.00 -6.18
CA GLN A 223 -21.71 1.55 -4.80
C GLN A 223 -20.25 1.53 -4.33
N THR A 224 -19.30 1.84 -5.22
CA THR A 224 -17.86 1.65 -4.98
C THR A 224 -17.34 2.42 -3.76
N PHE A 225 -17.96 3.55 -3.40
CA PHE A 225 -17.58 4.37 -2.24
C PHE A 225 -18.64 4.42 -1.12
N ASN A 226 -19.55 3.44 -1.06
CA ASN A 226 -20.61 3.44 -0.06
C ASN A 226 -20.15 3.03 1.35
N ASP A 227 -19.04 2.30 1.46
CA ASP A 227 -18.44 1.98 2.76
C ASP A 227 -17.56 3.13 3.26
N LEU A 228 -18.24 4.22 3.66
CA LEU A 228 -17.58 5.43 4.13
C LEU A 228 -16.74 5.18 5.39
N GLY A 229 -17.02 4.13 6.16
CA GLY A 229 -16.27 3.85 7.38
C GLY A 229 -16.24 5.07 8.32
N HIS A 230 -15.05 5.44 8.79
CA HIS A 230 -14.85 6.61 9.65
C HIS A 230 -13.90 7.59 8.94
N LEU A 231 -14.46 8.52 8.18
CA LEU A 231 -13.67 9.52 7.47
C LEU A 231 -13.30 10.71 8.37
N LYS A 232 -12.12 11.24 8.09
CA LYS A 232 -11.60 12.49 8.63
C LYS A 232 -11.16 13.38 7.48
N ARG A 233 -11.35 14.70 7.65
CA ARG A 233 -10.78 15.70 6.73
C ARG A 233 -9.27 15.71 6.88
N PHE A 234 -8.57 15.66 5.76
CA PHE A 234 -7.13 15.86 5.71
C PHE A 234 -6.83 17.36 5.74
N ALA A 235 -5.98 17.79 6.67
CA ALA A 235 -5.67 19.21 6.91
C ALA A 235 -4.19 19.54 6.66
N ASP A 236 -3.40 18.56 6.27
CA ASP A 236 -1.97 18.68 5.99
C ASP A 236 -1.75 18.73 4.47
N THR A 237 -0.49 18.74 4.01
CA THR A 237 -0.16 18.76 2.59
C THR A 237 0.05 17.35 2.05
N HIS A 238 -0.27 17.16 0.77
CA HIS A 238 0.16 15.97 0.03
C HIS A 238 1.60 16.11 -0.47
N PRO A 239 2.30 14.98 -0.72
CA PRO A 239 3.65 14.99 -1.27
C PRO A 239 3.71 15.75 -2.60
N ALA A 240 4.79 16.48 -2.86
CA ALA A 240 4.93 17.28 -4.08
C ALA A 240 4.76 16.46 -5.38
N VAL A 241 5.19 15.19 -5.38
CA VAL A 241 5.04 14.27 -6.52
C VAL A 241 3.59 13.98 -6.89
N MET A 242 2.64 14.17 -5.96
CA MET A 242 1.21 13.94 -6.21
C MET A 242 0.48 15.18 -6.77
N LYS A 243 1.15 16.33 -6.86
CA LYS A 243 0.51 17.62 -7.21
C LYS A 243 -0.24 17.56 -8.54
N GLU A 244 0.35 17.01 -9.59
CA GLU A 244 -0.26 16.95 -10.92
C GLU A 244 -1.48 16.04 -10.93
N ARG A 245 -1.39 14.86 -10.29
CA ARG A 245 -2.50 13.92 -10.17
C ARG A 245 -3.67 14.51 -9.38
N ILE A 246 -3.38 15.21 -8.28
CA ILE A 246 -4.41 15.88 -7.48
C ILE A 246 -5.06 17.01 -8.30
N ALA A 247 -4.29 17.75 -9.09
CA ALA A 247 -4.85 18.78 -9.97
C ALA A 247 -5.72 18.21 -11.09
N ALA A 248 -5.45 16.98 -11.54
CA ALA A 248 -6.25 16.26 -12.53
C ALA A 248 -7.49 15.56 -11.94
N PHE A 249 -7.74 15.68 -10.63
CA PHE A 249 -8.94 15.15 -9.97
C PHE A 249 -10.20 15.80 -10.55
N ASP A 250 -11.08 14.99 -11.15
CA ASP A 250 -12.26 15.49 -11.88
C ASP A 250 -13.58 14.80 -11.50
N TRP A 251 -13.56 13.86 -10.55
CA TRP A 251 -14.75 13.14 -10.11
C TRP A 251 -15.35 13.69 -8.82
N GLN A 252 -16.63 13.42 -8.60
CA GLN A 252 -17.34 13.83 -7.39
C GLN A 252 -17.32 12.71 -6.35
N PHE A 253 -17.11 13.07 -5.09
CA PHE A 253 -17.20 12.17 -3.95
C PHE A 253 -17.96 12.83 -2.81
N ASP A 254 -19.11 12.27 -2.45
CA ASP A 254 -19.88 12.68 -1.27
C ASP A 254 -19.41 11.88 -0.06
N SER A 255 -18.64 12.52 0.81
CA SER A 255 -18.08 11.88 2.01
C SER A 255 -19.08 11.73 3.15
N LYS A 256 -20.24 12.41 3.09
CA LYS A 256 -21.23 12.52 4.17
C LYS A 256 -20.61 12.76 5.54
N ILE A 257 -19.51 13.50 5.58
CA ILE A 257 -18.71 13.65 6.80
C ILE A 257 -19.49 14.41 7.90
N ASP A 258 -20.40 15.28 7.51
CA ASP A 258 -21.24 16.05 8.42
C ASP A 258 -22.42 15.22 8.98
N GLU A 259 -22.79 14.10 8.35
CA GLU A 259 -23.79 13.14 8.84
C GLU A 259 -23.21 12.12 9.82
N GLN A 260 -21.89 12.13 9.96
CA GLN A 260 -21.11 11.07 10.54
C GLN A 260 -21.05 11.28 12.08
N PRO A 261 -21.27 10.25 12.93
CA PRO A 261 -21.48 10.45 14.37
C PRO A 261 -20.27 11.08 15.07
N PRO A 262 -20.41 11.69 16.26
CA PRO A 262 -19.27 12.27 16.97
C PRO A 262 -18.15 11.27 17.25
N ASP A 263 -16.91 11.74 17.27
CA ASP A 263 -15.71 10.89 17.43
C ASP A 263 -15.76 10.00 18.66
N TRP A 264 -16.17 10.53 19.81
CA TRP A 264 -16.22 9.77 21.05
C TRP A 264 -17.15 8.56 20.93
N TRP A 265 -18.28 8.69 20.22
CA TRP A 265 -19.22 7.59 19.97
C TRP A 265 -18.58 6.54 19.06
N ARG A 266 -17.86 6.96 18.02
CA ARG A 266 -17.13 6.05 17.12
C ARG A 266 -16.08 5.23 17.87
N HIS A 267 -15.32 5.85 18.76
CA HIS A 267 -14.32 5.18 19.57
C HIS A 267 -14.96 4.14 20.49
N VAL A 268 -16.12 4.44 21.08
CA VAL A 268 -16.90 3.47 21.87
C VAL A 268 -17.37 2.29 21.01
N VAL A 269 -17.94 2.55 19.83
CA VAL A 269 -18.39 1.49 18.91
C VAL A 269 -17.23 0.59 18.49
N LEU A 270 -16.08 1.18 18.11
CA LEU A 270 -14.87 0.42 17.80
C LEU A 270 -14.40 -0.39 19.00
N PHE A 271 -14.39 0.19 20.20
CA PHE A 271 -13.99 -0.55 21.40
C PHE A 271 -14.87 -1.77 21.66
N LEU A 272 -16.20 -1.65 21.47
CA LEU A 272 -17.18 -2.71 21.70
C LEU A 272 -17.31 -3.73 20.54
N GLN A 273 -16.80 -3.41 19.35
CA GLN A 273 -16.93 -4.24 18.15
C GLN A 273 -16.49 -5.73 18.31
N PRO A 274 -15.42 -6.06 19.08
CA PRO A 274 -15.04 -7.46 19.29
C PRO A 274 -16.08 -8.26 20.10
N LEU A 275 -16.72 -7.61 21.08
CA LEU A 275 -17.75 -8.25 21.91
C LEU A 275 -18.99 -8.53 21.06
N THR A 276 -19.41 -7.58 20.24
CA THR A 276 -20.58 -7.74 19.36
C THR A 276 -20.35 -8.80 18.28
N LYS A 277 -19.14 -8.87 17.68
CA LYS A 277 -18.77 -9.95 16.75
C LYS A 277 -18.79 -11.34 17.42
N ARG A 278 -18.28 -11.46 18.64
CA ARG A 278 -18.30 -12.73 19.40
C ARG A 278 -19.73 -13.16 19.74
N LEU A 279 -20.57 -12.23 20.18
CA LEU A 279 -21.99 -12.48 20.48
C LEU A 279 -22.76 -12.92 19.23
N LYS A 280 -22.57 -12.24 18.08
CA LYS A 280 -23.21 -12.64 16.81
C LYS A 280 -22.85 -14.06 16.41
N ARG A 281 -21.56 -14.42 16.48
CA ARG A 281 -21.07 -15.79 16.23
C ARG A 281 -21.69 -16.82 17.18
N TRP A 282 -21.89 -16.47 18.46
CA TRP A 282 -22.55 -17.34 19.43
C TRP A 282 -24.06 -17.51 19.16
N THR A 283 -24.73 -16.48 18.68
CA THR A 283 -26.18 -16.49 18.43
C THR A 283 -26.59 -17.07 17.07
N GLY A 284 -25.64 -17.54 16.24
CA GLY A 284 -25.93 -18.11 14.92
C GLY A 284 -26.50 -17.11 13.89
N ARG A 285 -26.52 -15.82 14.20
CA ARG A 285 -26.89 -14.73 13.28
C ARG A 285 -25.61 -14.21 12.62
N ALA A 286 -25.07 -15.00 11.69
CA ALA A 286 -24.03 -14.55 10.76
C ALA A 286 -24.67 -14.15 9.44
#